data_AF-A0A9X3CTK3-F1
#
_entry.id   AF-A0A9X3CTK3-F1
#
_cell.length_a   1.000
_cell.length_b   1.000
_cell.length_c   1.000
_cell.angle_alpha   90.00
_cell.angle_beta   90.00
_cell.angle_gamma   90.00
#
_symmetry.space_group_name_H-M   'P 1'
#
loop_
_entity.id
_entity.type
_entity.pdbx_description
1 polymer ?
#
loop_
_entity_poly.entity_id
_entity_poly.type
_entity_poly.pdbx_seq_one_letter_code
_entity_poly.pdbx_strand_id
1 'polypeptide(L)'
;EEGVKQVFKAMAAHSYQTSNFETWCGLNLLAVDGVVWRTTDTPENHQEFKAQCNNGVENIYPKVRMVCLMELTSHQLIDSTFSDYRTNEMRLAEELIEQVPEHSLTIFDKG
;
A
#
# COMPACT_ATOMS: atom_id res chain seq x y z
N GLU A 1 9.91 -15.33 -1.47
CA GLU A 1 8.98 -14.25 -1.10
C GLU A 1 9.50 -13.46 0.10
N GLU A 2 9.72 -14.11 1.25
CA GLU A 2 10.19 -13.44 2.48
C GLU A 2 11.47 -12.61 2.32
N GLY A 3 12.46 -13.11 1.58
CA GLY A 3 13.72 -12.38 1.37
C GLY A 3 13.54 -11.02 0.68
N VAL A 4 12.64 -10.93 -0.31
CA VAL A 4 12.38 -9.67 -1.03
C VAL A 4 11.68 -8.68 -0.10
N LYS A 5 10.69 -9.16 0.67
CA LYS A 5 9.99 -8.37 1.67
C LYS A 5 10.96 -7.80 2.71
N GLN A 6 11.85 -8.63 3.25
CA GLN A 6 12.83 -8.19 4.26
C GLN A 6 13.82 -7.18 3.70
N VAL A 7 14.30 -7.39 2.46
CA VAL A 7 15.19 -6.43 1.80
C VAL A 7 14.48 -5.09 1.57
N PHE A 8 13.24 -5.11 1.08
CA PHE A 8 12.43 -3.89 0.91
C PHE A 8 12.29 -3.14 2.23
N LYS A 9 11.88 -3.82 3.30
CA LYS A 9 11.70 -3.22 4.64
C LYS A 9 13.00 -2.61 5.17
N ALA A 10 14.11 -3.33 5.05
CA ALA A 10 15.41 -2.85 5.50
C ALA A 10 15.87 -1.60 4.70
N MET A 11 15.69 -1.62 3.38
CA MET A 11 16.06 -0.49 2.52
C MET A 11 15.16 0.72 2.76
N ALA A 12 13.84 0.53 2.87
CA ALA A 12 12.90 1.60 3.13
C ALA A 12 13.18 2.28 4.49
N ALA A 13 13.40 1.49 5.54
CA ALA A 13 13.76 2.01 6.86
C ALA A 13 15.09 2.78 6.81
N HIS A 14 16.11 2.22 6.17
CA HIS A 14 17.41 2.88 6.05
C HIS A 14 17.33 4.19 5.25
N SER A 15 16.63 4.17 4.11
CA SER A 15 16.43 5.36 3.27
C SER A 15 15.67 6.44 4.02
N TYR A 16 14.61 6.07 4.75
CA TYR A 16 13.82 7.03 5.52
C TYR A 16 14.66 7.70 6.62
N GLN A 17 15.47 6.94 7.34
CA GLN A 17 16.30 7.45 8.44
C GLN A 17 17.46 8.33 7.97
N THR A 18 17.96 8.10 6.75
CA THR A 18 19.13 8.82 6.21
C THR A 18 18.74 9.99 5.31
N SER A 19 17.47 10.07 4.90
CA SER A 19 16.96 11.15 4.06
C SER A 19 16.60 12.38 4.90
N ASN A 20 16.91 13.55 4.36
CA ASN A 20 16.40 14.82 4.88
C ASN A 20 15.23 15.25 4.01
N PHE A 21 14.02 14.93 4.45
CA PHE A 21 12.78 15.35 3.79
C PHE A 21 12.47 16.82 4.11
N GLU A 22 11.75 17.48 3.22
CA GLU A 22 11.13 18.75 3.54
C GLU A 22 10.03 18.51 4.58
N THR A 23 9.99 19.35 5.62
CA THR A 23 9.01 19.22 6.70
C THR A 23 7.97 20.32 6.62
N TRP A 24 6.75 20.00 7.03
CA TRP A 24 5.68 20.97 7.19
C TRP A 24 5.37 21.12 8.68
N CYS A 25 5.52 22.34 9.21
CA CYS A 25 5.39 22.62 10.64
C CYS A 25 6.26 21.71 11.53
N GLY A 26 7.42 21.27 11.03
CA GLY A 26 8.34 20.36 11.75
C GLY A 26 7.94 18.88 11.69
N LEU A 27 6.92 18.51 10.91
CA LEU A 27 6.47 17.14 10.71
C LEU A 27 6.84 16.65 9.31
N ASN A 28 7.22 15.37 9.21
CA ASN A 28 7.35 14.69 7.92
C ASN A 28 5.95 14.47 7.32
N LEU A 29 5.77 14.79 6.05
CA LEU A 29 4.50 14.62 5.36
C LEU A 29 4.41 13.24 4.73
N LEU A 30 3.42 12.47 5.16
CA LEU A 30 3.15 11.13 4.65
C LEU A 30 1.78 11.06 4.01
N ALA A 31 1.60 10.13 3.10
CA ALA A 31 0.29 9.76 2.61
C ALA A 31 0.10 8.25 2.60
N VAL A 32 -1.16 7.87 2.71
CA VAL A 32 -1.62 6.52 2.43
C VAL A 32 -2.54 6.58 1.22
N ASP A 33 -2.21 5.76 0.21
CA ASP A 33 -2.95 5.73 -1.06
C ASP A 33 -3.06 4.30 -1.59
N GLY A 34 -4.18 4.02 -2.24
CA GLY A 34 -4.54 2.72 -2.79
C GLY A 34 -4.24 2.59 -4.28
N VAL A 35 -3.72 1.44 -4.67
CA VAL A 35 -3.51 1.06 -6.09
C VAL A 35 -4.11 -0.31 -6.35
N VAL A 36 -4.68 -0.49 -7.54
CA VAL A 36 -5.28 -1.76 -7.97
C VAL A 36 -4.62 -2.23 -9.26
N TRP A 37 -4.03 -3.42 -9.23
CA TRP A 37 -3.48 -4.08 -10.42
C TRP A 37 -4.35 -5.22 -10.89
N ARG A 38 -4.23 -5.53 -12.18
CA ARG A 38 -4.80 -6.75 -12.76
C ARG A 38 -3.76 -7.84 -12.71
N THR A 39 -4.18 -9.05 -12.35
CA THR A 39 -3.33 -10.25 -12.45
C THR A 39 -3.65 -11.01 -13.73
N THR A 40 -2.79 -11.97 -14.08
CA THR A 40 -3.08 -12.94 -15.13
C THR A 40 -4.37 -13.69 -14.81
N ASP A 41 -5.18 -13.93 -15.83
CA ASP A 41 -6.42 -14.73 -15.75
C ASP A 41 -6.07 -16.21 -15.60
N THR A 42 -5.89 -16.65 -14.36
CA THR A 42 -5.66 -18.06 -14.00
C THR A 42 -6.58 -18.46 -12.85
N PRO A 43 -7.00 -19.75 -12.77
CA PRO A 43 -7.86 -20.23 -11.68
C PRO A 43 -7.29 -19.93 -10.29
N GLU A 44 -5.97 -19.99 -10.12
CA GLU A 44 -5.29 -19.73 -8.85
C GLU A 44 -5.41 -18.26 -8.44
N ASN A 45 -5.20 -17.32 -9.38
CA ASN A 45 -5.35 -15.89 -9.09
C ASN A 45 -6.82 -15.51 -8.86
N HIS A 46 -7.76 -16.15 -9.54
CA HIS A 46 -9.20 -16.00 -9.25
C HIS A 46 -9.55 -16.50 -7.86
N GLN A 47 -8.91 -17.58 -7.41
CA GLN A 47 -9.09 -18.09 -6.06
C GLN A 47 -8.51 -17.14 -5.00
N GLU A 48 -7.31 -16.59 -5.23
CA GLU A 48 -6.62 -15.76 -4.24
C GLU A 48 -7.12 -14.31 -4.23
N PHE A 49 -7.05 -13.62 -5.37
CA PHE A 49 -7.25 -12.16 -5.43
C PHE A 49 -8.68 -11.74 -5.76
N LYS A 50 -9.49 -12.68 -6.23
CA LYS A 50 -10.88 -12.48 -6.67
C LYS A 50 -11.01 -11.46 -7.81
N ALA A 51 -12.03 -11.65 -8.62
CA ALA A 51 -12.45 -10.63 -9.56
C ALA A 51 -13.55 -9.74 -8.96
N GLN A 52 -13.67 -8.54 -9.53
CA GLN A 52 -14.82 -7.69 -9.29
C GLN A 52 -16.08 -8.38 -9.80
N CYS A 53 -17.11 -8.50 -8.96
CA CYS A 53 -18.41 -8.98 -9.39
C CYS A 53 -19.40 -7.81 -9.41
N ASN A 54 -19.91 -7.48 -10.59
CA ASN A 54 -20.96 -6.48 -10.76
C ASN A 54 -22.22 -7.17 -11.28
N ASN A 55 -23.34 -7.04 -10.56
CA ASN A 55 -24.65 -7.59 -10.93
C ASN A 55 -24.62 -9.11 -11.24
N GLY A 56 -23.82 -9.87 -10.52
CA GLY A 56 -23.69 -11.33 -10.71
C GLY A 56 -22.79 -11.75 -11.86
N VAL A 57 -22.21 -10.80 -12.62
CA VAL A 57 -21.19 -11.08 -13.64
C VAL A 57 -19.81 -10.79 -13.04
N GLU A 58 -19.01 -11.83 -12.96
CA GLU A 58 -17.61 -11.74 -12.51
C GLU A 58 -16.74 -11.23 -13.67
N ASN A 59 -15.87 -10.25 -13.38
CA ASN A 59 -14.93 -9.70 -14.34
C ASN A 59 -13.90 -10.76 -14.75
N ILE A 60 -13.39 -10.66 -15.98
CA ILE A 60 -12.48 -11.62 -16.58
C ILE A 60 -11.13 -11.66 -15.84
N TYR A 61 -10.70 -10.53 -15.27
CA TYR A 61 -9.39 -10.43 -14.62
C TYR A 61 -9.51 -10.27 -13.09
N PRO A 62 -8.83 -11.14 -12.31
CA PRO A 62 -8.64 -10.92 -10.88
C PRO A 62 -7.82 -9.66 -10.64
N LYS A 63 -7.99 -9.06 -9.47
CA LYS A 63 -7.33 -7.79 -9.13
C LYS A 63 -6.70 -7.84 -7.75
N VAL A 64 -5.46 -7.36 -7.65
CA VAL A 64 -4.74 -7.18 -6.39
C VAL A 64 -4.92 -5.73 -5.97
N ARG A 65 -5.37 -5.52 -4.73
CA ARG A 65 -5.37 -4.20 -4.09
C ARG A 65 -4.11 -4.09 -3.24
N MET A 66 -3.41 -2.98 -3.36
CA MET A 66 -2.32 -2.60 -2.46
C MET A 66 -2.59 -1.22 -1.92
N VAL A 67 -2.19 -1.00 -0.67
CA VAL A 67 -2.12 0.32 -0.07
C VAL A 67 -0.67 0.61 0.28
N CYS A 68 -0.22 1.81 -0.07
CA CYS A 68 1.14 2.30 0.18
C CYS A 68 1.14 3.29 1.34
N LEU A 69 2.15 3.22 2.20
CA LEU A 69 2.57 4.34 3.03
C LEU A 69 3.80 4.98 2.37
N MET A 70 3.73 6.27 2.09
CA MET A 70 4.82 6.99 1.41
C MET A 70 5.08 8.36 2.00
N GLU A 71 6.32 8.83 1.86
CA GLU A 71 6.69 10.22 2.12
C GLU A 71 6.39 11.08 0.89
N LEU A 72 5.74 12.24 1.09
CA LEU A 72 5.10 13.01 0.02
C LEU A 72 6.05 13.87 -0.82
N THR A 73 7.19 14.30 -0.27
CA THR A 73 8.11 15.20 -0.97
C THR A 73 9.01 14.44 -1.95
N SER A 74 9.43 13.23 -1.56
CA SER A 74 10.30 12.35 -2.34
C SER A 74 9.55 11.21 -3.06
N HIS A 75 8.29 10.96 -2.70
CA HIS A 75 7.52 9.77 -3.10
C HIS A 75 8.18 8.46 -2.66
N GLN A 76 8.99 8.48 -1.60
CA GLN A 76 9.61 7.28 -1.07
C GLN A 76 8.54 6.39 -0.44
N LEU A 77 8.43 5.14 -0.91
CA LEU A 77 7.65 4.10 -0.24
C LEU A 77 8.33 3.71 1.07
N ILE A 78 7.58 3.85 2.17
CA ILE A 78 7.97 3.40 3.51
C ILE A 78 7.47 1.98 3.72
N ASP A 79 6.23 1.74 3.30
CA ASP A 79 5.61 0.43 3.44
C ASP A 79 4.47 0.17 2.46
N SER A 80 4.04 -1.09 2.38
CA SER A 80 2.85 -1.48 1.64
C SER A 80 2.24 -2.77 2.20
N THR A 81 0.92 -2.90 2.06
CA THR A 81 0.18 -4.15 2.32
C THR A 81 -0.73 -4.47 1.13
N PHE A 82 -1.04 -5.75 0.95
CA PHE A 82 -1.73 -6.31 -0.20
C PHE A 82 -2.95 -7.10 0.25
N SER A 83 -4.02 -7.05 -0.54
CA SER A 83 -5.19 -7.91 -0.34
C SER A 83 -5.89 -8.20 -1.66
N ASP A 84 -6.90 -9.07 -1.56
CA ASP A 84 -7.86 -9.29 -2.63
C ASP A 84 -8.63 -8.00 -2.98
N TYR A 85 -9.31 -8.00 -4.13
CA TYR A 85 -10.06 -6.82 -4.57
C TYR A 85 -11.23 -6.43 -3.66
N ARG A 86 -11.76 -7.37 -2.87
CA ARG A 86 -12.99 -7.21 -2.08
C ARG A 86 -12.74 -6.53 -0.74
N THR A 87 -11.48 -6.49 -0.31
CA THR A 87 -11.07 -5.82 0.91
C THR A 87 -11.17 -4.31 0.77
N ASN A 88 -11.73 -3.66 1.79
CA ASN A 88 -11.87 -2.20 1.84
C ASN A 88 -10.49 -1.56 2.03
N GLU A 89 -10.19 -0.52 1.25
CA GLU A 89 -8.94 0.23 1.31
C GLU A 89 -8.60 0.76 2.70
N MET A 90 -9.60 1.29 3.42
CA MET A 90 -9.43 1.81 4.77
C MET A 90 -9.04 0.71 5.76
N ARG A 91 -9.59 -0.50 5.62
CA ARG A 91 -9.18 -1.64 6.45
C ARG A 91 -7.75 -2.06 6.15
N LEU A 92 -7.37 -2.03 4.88
CA LEU A 92 -6.02 -2.37 4.49
C LEU A 92 -5.01 -1.31 4.97
N ALA A 93 -5.40 -0.04 4.97
CA ALA A 93 -4.62 1.07 5.50
C ALA A 93 -4.37 0.98 7.02
N GLU A 94 -5.32 0.43 7.79
CA GLU A 94 -5.15 0.21 9.24
C GLU A 94 -3.94 -0.70 9.55
N GLU A 95 -3.60 -1.63 8.67
CA GLU A 95 -2.44 -2.52 8.85
C GLU A 95 -1.09 -1.78 8.78
N LEU A 96 -1.06 -0.58 8.23
CA LEU A 96 0.15 0.23 8.10
C LEU A 96 0.39 1.15 9.29
N ILE A 97 -0.56 1.26 10.23
CA ILE A 97 -0.48 2.21 11.36
C ILE A 97 0.79 1.97 12.18
N GLU A 98 1.13 0.72 12.47
CA GLU A 98 2.33 0.37 13.26
C GLU A 98 3.65 0.74 12.56
N GLN A 99 3.60 1.07 11.27
CA GLN A 99 4.75 1.33 10.43
C GLN A 99 4.88 2.83 10.12
N VAL A 100 3.94 3.65 10.61
CA VAL A 100 3.97 5.11 10.51
C VAL A 100 5.10 5.65 11.38
N PRO A 101 6.09 6.36 10.81
CA PRO A 101 7.15 7.00 11.58
C PRO A 101 6.61 8.06 12.55
N GLU A 102 7.24 8.15 13.71
CA GLU A 102 7.02 9.23 14.69
C GLU A 102 7.27 10.62 14.08
N HIS A 103 6.69 11.66 14.69
CA HIS A 103 6.83 13.07 14.24
C HIS A 103 6.45 13.28 12.76
N SER A 104 5.39 12.61 12.32
CA SER A 104 4.85 12.74 10.97
C SER A 104 3.37 13.11 10.98
N LEU A 105 2.90 13.64 9.86
CA LEU A 105 1.48 13.85 9.55
C LEU A 105 1.12 12.96 8.36
N THR A 106 0.24 11.99 8.58
CA THR A 106 -0.25 11.10 7.53
C THR A 106 -1.61 11.55 7.01
N ILE A 107 -1.68 11.77 5.70
CA ILE A 107 -2.90 12.19 4.98
C ILE A 107 -3.49 10.96 4.28
N PHE A 108 -4.81 10.82 4.34
CA PHE A 108 -5.54 9.74 3.70
C PHE A 108 -6.53 10.33 2.69
N ASP A 109 -6.66 9.69 1.53
CA ASP A 109 -7.84 9.94 0.71
C ASP A 109 -9.08 9.37 1.43
N LYS A 110 -10.19 10.09 1.31
CA LYS A 110 -11.43 9.70 1.99
C LYS A 110 -12.07 8.48 1.35
N GLY A 111 -11.84 8.26 0.04
CA GLY A 111 -12.41 7.15 -0.73
C GLY A 111 -13.93 7.22 -0.92
#